data_AF-J2S8A8-F1
#
_entry.id   AF-J2S8A8-F1
#
_cell.length_a   1.000
_cell.length_b   1.000
_cell.length_c   1.000
_cell.angle_alpha   90.00
_cell.angle_beta   90.00
_cell.angle_gamma   90.00
#
_symmetry.space_group_name_H-M   'P 1'
#
loop_
_entity.id
_entity.type
_entity.pdbx_description
1 polymer ?
#
loop_
_entity_poly.entity_id
_entity_poly.type
_entity_poly.pdbx_seq_one_letter_code
_entity_poly.pdbx_strand_id
1 'polypeptide(L)'
;MAANGDVTLDQLRAVVHPDATNPDDSTTLSADTLVTLTATITDKDGDSAQATLNIGQNLVFEDDGPSISTTGTEPILTVDETVLATDATQSFTANFSSAFGADGAGTLTYALGVTAGASGLTDTATGEAVNLSLNGAVVEGRTATTNLLVFTVSVAANGDVT
;
A
#
# COMPACT_ATOMS: atom_id res chain seq x y z
N MET A 1 -18.55 -36.87 19.15
CA MET A 1 -19.35 -35.62 19.23
C MET A 1 -18.58 -34.68 20.13
N ALA A 2 -18.33 -33.44 19.72
CA ALA A 2 -17.77 -32.44 20.63
C ALA A 2 -18.79 -32.22 21.76
N ALA A 3 -18.34 -32.24 23.01
CA ALA A 3 -19.23 -32.23 24.18
C ALA A 3 -19.69 -30.81 24.59
N ASN A 4 -19.07 -29.76 24.03
CA ASN A 4 -19.29 -28.37 24.44
C ASN A 4 -19.86 -27.47 23.33
N GLY A 5 -19.97 -27.96 22.08
CA GLY A 5 -20.55 -27.19 20.98
C GLY A 5 -19.66 -26.09 20.40
N ASP A 6 -18.36 -26.08 20.73
CA ASP A 6 -17.42 -25.10 20.17
C ASP A 6 -17.22 -25.33 18.67
N VAL A 7 -17.15 -24.23 17.92
CA VAL A 7 -16.83 -24.20 16.49
C VAL A 7 -15.51 -23.45 16.31
N THR A 8 -14.55 -24.06 15.62
CA THR A 8 -13.28 -23.45 15.26
C THR A 8 -13.24 -23.18 13.76
N LEU A 9 -12.76 -22.00 13.38
CA LEU A 9 -12.56 -21.61 11.98
C LEU A 9 -11.06 -21.33 11.77
N ASP A 10 -10.43 -22.14 10.93
CA ASP A 10 -9.02 -22.00 10.56
C ASP A 10 -8.93 -21.61 9.07
N GLN A 11 -8.35 -20.46 8.79
CA GLN A 11 -8.05 -20.04 7.43
C GLN A 11 -6.64 -20.47 7.04
N LEU A 12 -6.54 -21.32 6.01
CA LEU A 12 -5.24 -21.87 5.56
C LEU A 12 -4.65 -21.12 4.36
N ARG A 13 -5.48 -20.38 3.61
CA ARG A 13 -5.08 -19.61 2.41
C ARG A 13 -5.94 -18.35 2.31
N ALA A 14 -5.42 -17.35 1.62
CA ALA A 14 -6.17 -16.15 1.29
C ALA A 14 -7.40 -16.47 0.40
N VAL A 15 -8.42 -15.63 0.52
CA VAL A 15 -9.65 -15.67 -0.27
C VAL A 15 -9.77 -14.34 -1.00
N VAL A 16 -10.45 -14.33 -2.14
CA VAL A 16 -10.64 -13.10 -2.92
C VAL A 16 -11.84 -12.34 -2.38
N HIS A 17 -11.67 -11.03 -2.25
CA HIS A 17 -12.72 -10.12 -1.80
C HIS A 17 -13.26 -9.23 -2.93
N PRO A 18 -14.53 -8.79 -2.83
CA PRO A 18 -15.20 -8.10 -3.92
C PRO A 18 -14.81 -6.63 -4.08
N ASP A 19 -14.42 -5.91 -3.02
CA ASP A 19 -14.11 -4.47 -3.08
C ASP A 19 -12.61 -4.19 -3.08
N ALA A 20 -12.02 -4.13 -4.28
CA ALA A 20 -10.60 -3.81 -4.45
C ALA A 20 -10.18 -2.38 -4.02
N THR A 21 -11.11 -1.56 -3.52
CA THR A 21 -10.82 -0.20 -3.01
C THR A 21 -10.85 -0.10 -1.49
N ASN A 22 -11.35 -1.12 -0.80
CA ASN A 22 -11.32 -1.20 0.66
C ASN A 22 -10.33 -2.30 1.09
N PRO A 23 -9.16 -1.94 1.65
CA PRO A 23 -8.12 -2.91 2.04
C PRO A 23 -8.45 -3.73 3.31
N ASP A 24 -9.67 -3.60 3.85
CA ASP A 24 -10.17 -4.30 5.03
C ASP A 24 -11.68 -4.55 4.81
N ASP A 25 -12.04 -5.18 3.69
CA ASP A 25 -13.40 -5.63 3.42
C ASP A 25 -13.60 -7.09 3.86
N SER A 26 -14.84 -7.57 3.76
CA SER A 26 -15.18 -8.89 4.28
C SER A 26 -16.01 -9.69 3.30
N THR A 27 -15.84 -11.01 3.37
CA THR A 27 -16.63 -11.96 2.59
C THR A 27 -17.05 -13.14 3.46
N THR A 28 -18.10 -13.83 3.04
CA THR A 28 -18.63 -15.00 3.73
C THR A 28 -19.19 -16.01 2.73
N LEU A 29 -19.66 -17.16 3.21
CA LEU A 29 -20.24 -18.19 2.35
C LEU A 29 -21.52 -17.69 1.68
N SER A 30 -21.70 -18.07 0.41
CA SER A 30 -22.84 -17.59 -0.41
C SER A 30 -24.24 -17.90 0.12
N ALA A 31 -24.36 -18.84 1.07
CA ALA A 31 -25.61 -19.11 1.76
C ALA A 31 -25.34 -19.63 3.17
N ASP A 32 -26.22 -19.24 4.10
CA ASP A 32 -26.12 -19.62 5.50
C ASP A 32 -26.27 -21.14 5.72
N THR A 33 -27.02 -21.80 4.84
CA THR A 33 -27.28 -23.25 4.88
C THR A 33 -26.10 -24.11 4.42
N LEU A 34 -25.00 -23.51 3.97
CA LEU A 34 -23.84 -24.28 3.49
C LEU A 34 -23.08 -24.98 4.62
N VAL A 35 -23.19 -24.45 5.84
CA VAL A 35 -22.65 -25.09 7.05
C VAL A 35 -23.75 -25.12 8.10
N THR A 36 -24.03 -26.31 8.62
CA THR A 36 -25.08 -26.53 9.61
C THR A 36 -24.52 -27.16 10.88
N LEU A 37 -24.89 -26.63 12.04
CA LEU A 37 -24.62 -27.23 13.34
C LEU A 37 -25.88 -27.95 13.84
N THR A 38 -25.80 -29.26 14.01
CA THR A 38 -26.90 -30.07 14.55
C THR A 38 -26.57 -30.54 15.95
N ALA A 39 -27.41 -30.16 16.91
CA ALA A 39 -27.40 -30.72 18.26
C ALA A 39 -28.38 -31.90 18.33
N THR A 40 -27.92 -33.02 18.89
CA THR A 40 -28.74 -34.20 19.17
C THR A 40 -28.77 -34.42 20.68
N ILE A 41 -29.96 -34.57 21.24
CA ILE A 41 -30.16 -35.05 22.61
C ILE A 41 -30.70 -36.48 22.54
N THR A 42 -30.18 -37.36 23.39
CA THR A 42 -30.67 -38.73 23.56
C THR A 42 -30.90 -38.94 25.05
N ASP A 43 -32.07 -39.45 25.44
CA ASP A 43 -32.35 -39.79 26.83
C ASP A 43 -31.83 -41.19 27.21
N LYS A 44 -32.22 -41.69 28.38
CA LYS A 44 -31.60 -42.87 28.98
C LYS A 44 -32.10 -44.18 28.37
N ASP A 45 -33.34 -44.23 27.92
CA ASP A 45 -33.97 -45.36 27.26
C ASP A 45 -33.81 -45.33 25.74
N GLY A 46 -33.30 -44.22 25.19
CA GLY A 46 -32.73 -44.16 23.85
C GLY A 46 -33.53 -43.31 22.86
N ASP A 47 -34.56 -42.60 23.32
CA ASP A 47 -35.27 -41.64 22.50
C ASP A 47 -34.36 -40.46 22.18
N SER A 48 -34.42 -39.96 20.94
CA SER A 48 -33.56 -38.87 20.49
C SER A 48 -34.35 -37.74 19.84
N ALA A 49 -33.90 -36.50 20.06
CA ALA A 49 -34.39 -35.31 19.37
C ALA A 49 -33.22 -34.50 18.81
N GLN A 50 -33.46 -33.72 17.75
CA GLN A 50 -32.45 -32.90 17.10
C GLN A 50 -32.94 -31.47 16.84
N ALA A 51 -32.01 -30.54 16.83
CA ALA A 51 -32.20 -29.17 16.37
C ALA A 51 -30.99 -28.73 15.53
N THR A 52 -31.23 -27.97 14.46
CA THR A 52 -30.19 -27.52 13.53
C THR A 52 -30.16 -26.00 13.44
N LEU A 53 -28.96 -25.45 13.44
CA LEU A 53 -28.66 -24.06 13.10
C LEU A 53 -27.89 -24.01 11.79
N ASN A 54 -28.25 -23.07 10.92
CA ASN A 54 -27.42 -22.66 9.81
C ASN A 54 -26.39 -21.66 10.34
N ILE A 55 -25.12 -21.85 9.99
CA ILE A 55 -24.02 -21.02 10.49
C ILE A 55 -23.07 -20.59 9.36
N GLY A 56 -23.40 -20.86 8.11
CA GLY A 56 -22.52 -20.62 6.97
C GLY A 56 -22.14 -19.14 6.82
N GLN A 57 -23.09 -18.22 7.04
CA GLN A 57 -22.83 -16.78 6.97
C GLN A 57 -22.26 -16.20 8.27
N ASN A 58 -22.18 -17.01 9.34
CA ASN A 58 -21.44 -16.65 10.55
C ASN A 58 -19.92 -16.83 10.38
N LEU A 59 -19.47 -17.51 9.33
CA LEU A 59 -18.06 -17.69 9.00
C LEU A 59 -17.62 -16.53 8.10
N VAL A 60 -17.02 -15.51 8.70
CA VAL A 60 -16.56 -14.29 8.00
C VAL A 60 -15.05 -14.36 7.79
N PHE A 61 -14.61 -13.95 6.60
CA PHE A 61 -13.21 -13.82 6.21
C PHE A 61 -12.94 -12.35 5.93
N GLU A 62 -12.12 -11.73 6.78
CA GLU A 62 -11.67 -10.35 6.61
C GLU A 62 -10.49 -10.31 5.65
N ASP A 63 -10.40 -9.25 4.85
CA ASP A 63 -9.25 -8.98 3.98
C ASP A 63 -8.10 -8.43 4.81
N ASP A 64 -6.90 -8.91 4.54
CA ASP A 64 -5.67 -8.28 5.02
C ASP A 64 -5.04 -7.61 3.80
N GLY A 65 -5.44 -6.37 3.56
CA GLY A 65 -5.04 -5.60 2.39
C GLY A 65 -3.74 -4.78 2.57
N PRO A 66 -3.34 -4.04 1.53
CA PRO A 66 -2.08 -3.32 1.55
C PRO A 66 -2.08 -2.14 2.54
N SER A 67 -0.93 -1.91 3.18
CA SER A 67 -0.70 -0.74 4.03
C SER A 67 0.66 -0.10 3.74
N ILE A 68 0.75 1.22 3.91
CA ILE A 68 1.99 1.96 3.74
C ILE A 68 2.05 3.18 4.67
N SER A 69 3.23 3.47 5.20
CA SER A 69 3.50 4.62 6.06
C SER A 69 4.91 5.14 5.85
N THR A 70 5.16 6.40 6.21
CA THR A 70 6.49 7.00 6.19
C THR A 70 7.25 6.72 7.48
N THR A 71 8.56 6.51 7.39
CA THR A 71 9.44 6.25 8.54
C THR A 71 10.85 6.82 8.33
N GLY A 72 11.69 6.69 9.34
CA GLY A 72 13.11 7.05 9.27
C GLY A 72 13.38 8.55 9.13
N THR A 73 14.58 8.87 8.66
CA THR A 73 15.04 10.24 8.36
C THR A 73 15.28 10.34 6.87
N GLU A 74 14.81 11.41 6.23
CA GLU A 74 15.04 11.61 4.80
C GLU A 74 16.54 11.83 4.50
N PRO A 75 17.09 11.18 3.47
CA PRO A 75 18.41 11.50 2.96
C PRO A 75 18.46 12.94 2.43
N ILE A 76 19.64 13.56 2.54
CA ILE A 76 19.94 14.85 1.90
C ILE A 76 20.74 14.57 0.63
N LEU A 77 20.32 15.14 -0.50
CA LEU A 77 21.11 15.19 -1.73
C LEU A 77 21.85 16.53 -1.79
N THR A 78 23.16 16.46 -2.02
CA THR A 78 24.02 17.65 -2.12
C THR A 78 24.91 17.53 -3.34
N VAL A 79 24.88 18.53 -4.20
CA VAL A 79 25.82 18.73 -5.31
C VAL A 79 26.73 19.93 -5.02
N ASP A 80 27.83 20.06 -5.75
CA ASP A 80 28.78 21.18 -5.62
C ASP A 80 28.96 21.84 -6.99
N GLU A 81 28.61 23.13 -7.11
CA GLU A 81 28.74 23.87 -8.37
C GLU A 81 30.19 24.01 -8.87
N THR A 82 31.19 23.68 -8.06
CA THR A 82 32.58 23.51 -8.52
C THR A 82 32.69 22.44 -9.61
N VAL A 83 31.81 21.43 -9.59
CA VAL A 83 31.74 20.35 -10.58
C VAL A 83 30.29 20.07 -10.98
N LEU A 84 29.82 20.75 -12.03
CA LEU A 84 28.43 20.68 -12.53
C LEU A 84 27.99 19.32 -13.15
N ALA A 85 28.87 18.33 -13.22
CA ALA A 85 28.60 17.03 -13.86
C ALA A 85 28.60 15.85 -12.87
N THR A 86 28.66 16.13 -11.56
CA THR A 86 28.58 15.10 -10.53
C THR A 86 27.22 15.13 -9.88
N ASP A 87 26.41 14.12 -10.17
CA ASP A 87 25.08 13.98 -9.57
C ASP A 87 25.19 13.40 -8.16
N ALA A 88 24.28 13.81 -7.28
CA ALA A 88 24.04 13.14 -6.01
C ALA A 88 22.98 12.06 -6.22
N THR A 89 23.06 10.93 -5.52
CA THR A 89 22.00 9.91 -5.56
C THR A 89 21.85 9.28 -4.20
N GLN A 90 20.62 9.21 -3.71
CA GLN A 90 20.30 8.60 -2.41
C GLN A 90 19.04 7.76 -2.51
N SER A 91 18.98 6.66 -1.77
CA SER A 91 17.79 5.80 -1.71
C SER A 91 16.80 6.30 -0.67
N PHE A 92 15.54 6.49 -1.07
CA PHE A 92 14.43 6.83 -0.18
C PHE A 92 13.59 5.61 0.22
N THR A 93 13.99 4.40 -0.19
CA THR A 93 13.25 3.16 0.12
C THR A 93 13.06 2.94 1.62
N ALA A 94 14.09 3.23 2.41
CA ALA A 94 14.05 3.11 3.87
C ALA A 94 13.07 4.07 4.53
N ASN A 95 12.56 5.07 3.81
CA ASN A 95 11.58 6.02 4.32
C ASN A 95 10.13 5.54 4.18
N PHE A 96 9.90 4.38 3.59
CA PHE A 96 8.58 3.79 3.45
C PHE A 96 8.54 2.40 4.10
N SER A 97 7.61 2.22 5.04
CA SER A 97 7.25 0.92 5.59
C SER A 97 5.95 0.47 4.96
N SER A 98 6.02 -0.54 4.09
CA SER A 98 4.88 -1.07 3.35
C SER A 98 4.68 -2.57 3.58
N ALA A 99 3.43 -3.01 3.54
CA ALA A 99 3.04 -4.42 3.51
C ALA A 99 1.98 -4.63 2.43
N PHE A 100 2.01 -5.78 1.76
CA PHE A 100 1.03 -6.16 0.74
C PHE A 100 -0.17 -6.94 1.30
N GLY A 101 -0.12 -7.31 2.58
CA GLY A 101 -1.15 -8.16 3.20
C GLY A 101 -0.98 -9.65 2.88
N ALA A 102 -2.02 -10.44 3.15
CA ALA A 102 -1.99 -11.90 3.09
C ALA A 102 -2.03 -12.48 1.67
N ASP A 103 -2.46 -11.68 0.69
CA ASP A 103 -2.53 -12.05 -0.74
C ASP A 103 -1.16 -12.16 -1.41
N GLY A 104 -0.12 -11.68 -0.74
CA GLY A 104 1.24 -11.68 -1.24
C GLY A 104 1.58 -10.43 -2.05
N ALA A 105 2.78 -10.42 -2.64
CA ALA A 105 3.34 -9.20 -3.20
C ALA A 105 2.61 -8.71 -4.46
N GLY A 106 2.16 -7.45 -4.40
CA GLY A 106 1.77 -6.66 -5.56
C GLY A 106 2.93 -5.80 -6.08
N THR A 107 2.66 -4.53 -6.35
CA THR A 107 3.66 -3.56 -6.84
C THR A 107 3.84 -2.41 -5.88
N LEU A 108 5.09 -2.00 -5.64
CA LEU A 108 5.44 -0.73 -5.00
C LEU A 108 6.13 0.16 -6.04
N THR A 109 5.65 1.40 -6.20
CA THR A 109 6.17 2.35 -7.19
C THR A 109 6.45 3.70 -6.56
N TYR A 110 7.50 4.36 -7.04
CA TYR A 110 7.88 5.70 -6.59
C TYR A 110 7.62 6.72 -7.70
N ALA A 111 7.20 7.92 -7.33
CA ALA A 111 6.99 9.03 -8.25
C ALA A 111 7.29 10.35 -7.53
N LEU A 112 7.78 11.33 -8.28
CA LEU A 112 7.96 12.70 -7.81
C LEU A 112 6.76 13.56 -8.19
N GLY A 113 6.37 14.45 -7.30
CA GLY A 113 5.35 15.48 -7.54
C GLY A 113 5.93 16.86 -7.26
N VAL A 114 5.39 17.88 -7.93
CA VAL A 114 5.79 19.27 -7.70
C VAL A 114 4.60 20.21 -7.83
N THR A 115 4.53 21.22 -6.96
CA THR A 115 3.69 22.40 -7.19
C THR A 115 4.48 23.34 -8.10
N ALA A 116 4.02 23.50 -9.34
CA ALA A 116 4.71 24.34 -10.31
C ALA A 116 4.77 25.80 -9.84
N GLY A 117 5.91 26.45 -10.04
CA GLY A 117 6.13 27.83 -9.61
C GLY A 117 7.57 28.12 -9.21
N ALA A 118 7.80 29.30 -8.64
CA ALA A 118 9.14 29.74 -8.23
C ALA A 118 9.73 28.81 -7.17
N SER A 119 10.97 28.35 -7.39
CA SER A 119 11.72 27.52 -6.43
C SER A 119 12.32 28.34 -5.28
N GLY A 120 12.44 29.65 -5.46
CA GLY A 120 13.21 30.54 -4.59
C GLY A 120 14.70 30.60 -4.93
N LEU A 121 15.17 29.81 -5.91
CA LEU A 121 16.54 29.87 -6.41
C LEU A 121 16.67 30.92 -7.53
N THR A 122 17.88 31.44 -7.69
CA THR A 122 18.27 32.34 -8.78
C THR A 122 19.44 31.71 -9.52
N ASP A 123 19.33 31.58 -10.84
CA ASP A 123 20.43 31.13 -11.67
C ASP A 123 21.50 32.24 -11.76
N THR A 124 22.74 31.92 -11.38
CA THR A 124 23.82 32.93 -11.30
C THR A 124 24.28 33.38 -12.69
N ALA A 125 24.14 32.54 -13.72
CA ALA A 125 24.60 32.87 -15.07
C ALA A 125 23.69 33.91 -15.75
N THR A 126 22.38 33.76 -15.63
CA THR A 126 21.38 34.66 -16.25
C THR A 126 20.87 35.73 -15.29
N GLY A 127 20.96 35.52 -13.98
CA GLY A 127 20.33 36.35 -12.95
C GLY A 127 18.82 36.14 -12.84
N GLU A 128 18.26 35.12 -13.50
CA GLU A 128 16.83 34.85 -13.50
C GLU A 128 16.42 33.95 -12.33
N ALA A 129 15.19 34.13 -11.85
CA ALA A 129 14.57 33.17 -10.93
C ALA A 129 14.44 31.80 -11.59
N VAL A 130 14.52 30.72 -10.81
CA VAL A 130 14.29 29.36 -11.28
C VAL A 130 12.88 28.92 -10.89
N ASN A 131 12.12 28.42 -11.85
CA ASN A 131 10.80 27.84 -11.64
C ASN A 131 10.86 26.31 -11.71
N LEU A 132 10.15 25.64 -10.81
CA LEU A 132 9.95 24.20 -10.85
C LEU A 132 8.77 23.84 -11.74
N SER A 133 8.91 22.72 -12.43
CA SER A 133 7.84 22.05 -13.15
C SER A 133 8.10 20.55 -13.20
N LEU A 134 7.05 19.76 -13.48
CA LEU A 134 7.18 18.33 -13.72
C LEU A 134 7.08 18.09 -15.23
N ASN A 135 8.13 17.54 -15.83
CA ASN A 135 8.19 17.15 -17.22
C ASN A 135 8.19 15.61 -17.33
N GLY A 136 6.99 15.03 -17.45
CA GLY A 136 6.81 13.59 -17.32
C GLY A 136 7.02 13.12 -15.89
N ALA A 137 8.07 12.34 -15.63
CA ALA A 137 8.45 11.85 -14.31
C ALA A 137 9.66 12.60 -13.69
N VAL A 138 10.18 13.60 -14.40
CA VAL A 138 11.36 14.35 -13.99
C VAL A 138 10.93 15.75 -13.54
N VAL A 139 11.36 16.13 -12.33
CA VAL A 139 11.23 17.52 -11.87
C VAL A 139 12.34 18.33 -12.53
N GLU A 140 11.99 19.44 -13.14
CA GLU A 140 12.94 20.35 -13.78
C GLU A 140 12.89 21.71 -13.09
N GLY A 141 14.06 22.25 -12.74
CA GLY A 141 14.25 23.66 -12.44
C GLY A 141 14.68 24.40 -13.69
N ARG A 142 13.90 25.39 -14.16
CA ARG A 142 14.21 26.19 -15.35
C ARG A 142 14.18 27.69 -15.08
N THR A 143 15.02 28.47 -15.77
CA THR A 143 15.00 29.93 -15.66
C THR A 143 13.65 30.51 -16.09
N ALA A 144 13.15 31.50 -15.35
CA ALA A 144 11.77 31.94 -15.44
C ALA A 144 11.41 32.65 -16.76
N THR A 145 12.40 33.25 -17.44
CA THR A 145 12.18 34.02 -18.67
C THR A 145 12.75 33.31 -19.90
N THR A 146 13.99 32.81 -19.79
CA THR A 146 14.70 32.15 -20.91
C THR A 146 14.45 30.65 -21.01
N ASN A 147 13.82 30.04 -19.99
CA ASN A 147 13.47 28.61 -19.95
C ASN A 147 14.67 27.65 -20.07
N LEU A 148 15.86 28.10 -19.68
CA LEU A 148 17.07 27.28 -19.63
C LEU A 148 16.97 26.27 -18.49
N LEU A 149 17.39 25.03 -18.73
CA LEU A 149 17.43 24.00 -17.70
C LEU A 149 18.58 24.28 -16.73
N VAL A 150 18.26 24.30 -15.44
CA VAL A 150 19.22 24.54 -14.36
C VAL A 150 19.55 23.24 -13.65
N PHE A 151 18.54 22.44 -13.30
CA PHE A 151 18.73 21.11 -12.72
C PHE A 151 17.53 20.20 -12.99
N THR A 152 17.73 18.91 -12.78
CA THR A 152 16.68 17.88 -12.81
C THR A 152 16.69 17.09 -11.51
N VAL A 153 15.53 16.55 -11.11
CA VAL A 153 15.41 15.52 -10.07
C VAL A 153 14.52 14.40 -10.60
N SER A 154 14.95 13.16 -10.43
CA SER A 154 14.25 11.97 -10.91
C SER A 154 14.26 10.88 -9.85
N VAL A 155 13.31 9.93 -9.94
CA VAL A 155 13.29 8.74 -9.07
C VAL A 155 13.28 7.48 -9.94
N ALA A 156 14.16 6.55 -9.62
CA ALA A 156 14.23 5.24 -10.25
C ALA A 156 13.24 4.26 -9.59
N ALA A 157 12.96 3.15 -10.29
CA ALA A 157 12.03 2.14 -9.79
C ALA A 157 12.48 1.48 -8.46
N ASN A 158 13.78 1.52 -8.16
CA ASN A 158 14.34 1.05 -6.90
C ASN A 158 14.30 2.09 -5.78
N GLY A 159 13.63 3.24 -5.99
CA GLY A 159 13.50 4.31 -4.99
C GLY A 159 14.73 5.19 -4.80
N ASP A 160 15.73 5.06 -5.68
CA ASP A 160 16.85 5.99 -5.73
C ASP A 160 16.41 7.29 -6.38
N VAL A 161 16.70 8.41 -5.71
CA VAL A 161 16.48 9.75 -6.22
C VAL A 161 17.83 10.33 -6.64
N THR A 162 17.85 10.92 -7.84
CA THR A 162 19.00 11.61 -8.45
C THR A 162 18.57 13.00 -8.88
#